data_AF-A0A920VCQ3-F1
#
_entry.id   AF-A0A920VCQ3-F1
#
_cell.length_a   1.000
_cell.length_b   1.000
_cell.length_c   1.000
_cell.angle_alpha   90.00
_cell.angle_beta   90.00
_cell.angle_gamma   90.00
#
_symmetry.space_group_name_H-M   'P 1'
#
loop_
_entity.id
_entity.type
_entity.pdbx_description
1 polymer ?
#
loop_
_entity_poly.entity_id
_entity_poly.type
_entity_poly.pdbx_seq_one_letter_code
_entity_poly.pdbx_strand_id
1 'polypeptide(L)' 'MMLSTSSNCSLEEVAEAATGPLWFQLYHRGKALTEMLVRRAEDAGFRAIVLTIDTPVPSPKERDLG' A
#
# COMPACT_ATOMS: atom_id res chain seq x y z
N MET A 1 -3.77 -9.78 6.82
CA MET A 1 -4.21 -8.37 6.74
C MET A 1 -3.62 -7.73 5.48
N MET A 2 -4.32 -6.79 4.84
CA MET A 2 -3.81 -6.04 3.69
C MET A 2 -3.64 -4.56 4.06
N LEU A 3 -2.46 -3.99 3.87
CA LEU A 3 -2.17 -2.57 4.11
C LEU A 3 -2.18 -1.80 2.78
N SER A 4 -2.80 -0.62 2.76
CA SER A 4 -2.80 0.25 1.58
C SER A 4 -1.60 1.19 1.57
N THR A 5 -1.14 1.58 0.37
CA THR A 5 -0.16 2.69 0.18
C THR A 5 -0.62 4.00 0.82
N SER A 6 -1.94 4.21 0.97
CA SER A 6 -2.53 5.42 1.55
C SER A 6 -2.86 5.28 3.04
N SER A 7 -2.24 4.33 3.73
CA SER A 7 -2.39 4.14 5.18
C SER A 7 -1.72 5.26 5.99
N ASN A 8 -2.29 5.58 7.17
CA ASN A 8 -1.66 6.47 8.15
C ASN A 8 -0.60 5.77 9.02
N CYS A 9 -0.57 4.43 9.01
CA CYS A 9 0.45 3.62 9.66
C CYS A 9 1.50 3.19 8.64
N SER A 10 2.76 3.15 9.08
CA SER A 10 3.89 2.62 8.32
C SER A 10 3.79 1.09 8.14
N LEU A 11 4.58 0.56 7.21
CA LEU A 11 4.67 -0.89 6.98
C LEU A 11 5.22 -1.60 8.22
N GLU A 12 6.17 -0.95 8.87
CA GLU A 12 6.93 -1.45 10.01
C GLU A 12 6.05 -1.53 11.27
N GLU A 13 5.31 -0.47 11.60
CA GLU A 13 4.35 -0.48 12.72
C GLU A 13 3.30 -1.58 12.57
N VAL A 14 2.84 -1.79 11.33
CA VAL A 14 1.87 -2.84 11.02
C VAL A 14 2.50 -4.23 11.13
N ALA A 15 3.75 -4.39 10.71
CA ALA A 15 4.48 -5.63 10.81
C ALA A 15 4.71 -6.05 12.26
N GLU A 16 5.04 -5.11 13.14
CA GLU A 16 5.24 -5.36 14.56
C GLU A 16 3.95 -5.81 15.27
N ALA A 17 2.80 -5.24 14.90
CA ALA A 17 1.53 -5.53 15.55
C ALA A 17 0.80 -6.77 15.00
N ALA A 18 1.16 -7.25 13.81
CA ALA A 18 0.42 -8.30 13.12
C ALA A 18 0.79 -9.70 13.60
N THR A 19 -0.23 -10.54 13.82
CA THR A 19 -0.08 -11.96 14.20
C THR A 19 -0.30 -12.94 13.05
N GLY A 20 -0.55 -12.44 11.83
CA GLY A 20 -0.89 -13.24 10.66
C GLY A 20 -0.27 -12.69 9.37
N PRO A 21 -0.52 -13.33 8.21
CA PRO A 21 0.12 -12.96 6.96
C PRO A 21 -0.24 -11.54 6.53
N LEU A 22 0.76 -10.82 6.01
CA LEU A 22 0.67 -9.42 5.60
C LEU A 22 0.78 -9.27 4.10
N TRP A 23 -0.15 -8.56 3.48
CA TRP A 23 -0.15 -8.22 2.05
C TRP A 23 -0.12 -6.70 1.90
N PHE A 24 0.59 -6.21 0.88
CA PHE A 24 0.74 -4.78 0.65
C PHE A 24 0.06 -4.38 -0.66
N GLN A 25 -0.96 -3.54 -0.57
CA GLN A 25 -1.65 -2.96 -1.71
C GLN A 25 -0.92 -1.71 -2.18
N LEU A 26 -0.55 -1.71 -3.46
CA LEU A 26 0.29 -0.71 -4.09
C LEU A 26 -0.42 -0.02 -5.27
N TYR A 27 -0.41 1.31 -5.27
CA TYR A 27 -0.63 2.10 -6.49
C TYR A 27 0.73 2.43 -7.14
N HIS A 28 0.85 2.24 -8.46
CA HIS A 28 2.06 2.66 -9.16
C HIS A 28 2.19 4.19 -9.16
N ARG A 29 3.30 4.72 -8.65
CA ARG A 29 3.57 6.17 -8.57
C ARG A 29 4.94 6.53 -9.17
N GLY A 30 5.33 5.81 -10.22
CA GLY A 30 6.64 5.92 -10.85
C GLY A 30 7.64 4.87 -10.34
N LYS A 31 8.56 4.47 -11.23
CA LYS A 31 9.44 3.30 -11.03
C LYS A 31 10.22 3.34 -9.71
N ALA A 32 10.95 4.42 -9.44
CA ALA A 32 11.80 4.53 -8.25
C ALA A 32 11.01 4.45 -6.93
N LEU A 33 9.88 5.14 -6.85
CA LEU A 33 9.04 5.13 -5.65
C LEU A 33 8.39 3.76 -5.45
N THR A 34 7.88 3.16 -6.52
CA THR A 34 7.32 1.79 -6.48
C THR A 34 8.37 0.78 -6.06
N GLU A 35 9.59 0.82 -6.60
CA GLU A 35 10.68 -0.08 -6.21
C GLU A 35 11.05 0.08 -4.74
N MET A 36 11.16 1.32 -4.25
CA MET A 36 11.43 1.59 -2.84
C MET A 36 10.34 1.01 -1.93
N LEU A 37 9.06 1.19 -2.27
CA LEU A 37 7.93 0.69 -1.48
C LEU A 37 7.87 -0.85 -1.48
N VAL A 38 8.14 -1.50 -2.61
CA VAL A 38 8.18 -2.97 -2.71
C VAL A 38 9.28 -3.53 -1.82
N ARG A 39 10.50 -2.97 -1.89
CA ARG A 39 11.63 -3.40 -1.04
C ARG A 39 11.31 -3.24 0.45
N ARG A 40 10.76 -2.09 0.84
CA ARG A 40 10.32 -1.87 2.23
C ARG A 40 9.27 -2.88 2.70
N ALA A 41 8.32 -3.25 1.84
CA ALA A 41 7.32 -4.25 2.18
C ALA A 41 7.94 -5.64 2.35
N GLU A 42 8.87 -6.04 1.46
CA GLU A 42 9.63 -7.28 1.62
C GLU A 42 10.43 -7.30 2.93
N ASP A 43 11.18 -6.23 3.21
CA ASP A 43 12.00 -6.09 4.42
C ASP A 43 11.14 -6.14 5.71
N ALA A 44 9.92 -5.59 5.67
CA ALA A 44 8.95 -5.64 6.76
C ALA A 44 8.19 -6.99 6.85
N GLY A 45 8.50 -7.97 6.01
CA GLY A 45 7.94 -9.32 6.09
C GLY A 45 6.59 -9.51 5.41
N PHE A 46 6.17 -8.58 4.55
CA PHE A 46 4.98 -8.77 3.71
C PHE A 46 5.21 -9.93 2.73
N ARG A 47 4.14 -10.69 2.46
CA ARG A 47 4.17 -11.95 1.71
C ARG A 47 3.56 -11.85 0.32
N ALA A 48 2.90 -10.74 0.02
CA ALA A 48 2.33 -10.49 -1.29
C ALA A 48 2.23 -8.99 -1.58
N ILE A 49 2.37 -8.64 -2.85
CA ILE A 49 2.07 -7.31 -3.39
C ILE A 49 0.78 -7.40 -4.19
N VAL A 50 -0.15 -6.49 -3.93
CA VAL A 50 -1.40 -6.36 -4.67
C VAL A 50 -1.37 -5.05 -5.43
N LEU A 51 -1.07 -5.12 -6.73
CA LEU A 51 -1.00 -3.95 -7.59
C LEU A 51 -2.40 -3.51 -8.03
N THR A 52 -2.77 -2.26 -7.71
CA THR A 52 -4.06 -1.68 -8.12
C THR A 52 -3.89 -0.86 -9.39
N ILE A 53 -4.66 -1.22 -10.43
CA ILE A 53 -4.56 -0.66 -11.79
C ILE A 53 -5.83 0.08 -12.25
N ASP A 54 -6.91 0.04 -11.48
CA ASP A 54 -8.22 0.58 -11.84
C ASP A 54 -8.36 2.10 -11.63
N THR A 55 -7.43 2.72 -10.91
CA THR A 55 -7.49 4.14 -10.52
C THR A 55 -6.27 4.92 -11.03
N PRO A 56 -6.15 5.15 -12.36
CA PRO A 56 -5.05 5.94 -12.91
C PRO A 56 -5.16 7.44 -12.56
N VAL A 57 -6.39 7.94 -12.38
CA VAL A 57 -6.69 9.32 -12.00
C VAL A 57 -7.72 9.29 -10.86
N PRO A 58 -7.61 10.15 -9.82
CA PRO A 58 -8.64 10.24 -8.81
C PRO A 58 -9.99 10.63 -9.43
N SER A 59 -10.99 9.76 -9.30
CA SER A 59 -12.36 10.10 -9.66
C SER A 59 -12.97 11.01 -8.60
N PRO A 60 -13.59 12.15 -8.97
CA PRO A 60 -14.31 12.98 -8.03
C PRO A 60 -15.42 12.16 -7.37
N LYS A 61 -15.40 12.09 -6.03
CA LYS A 61 -16.51 11.53 -5.27
C LYS A 61 -17.39 12.72 -4.88
N GLU A 62 -18.60 12.80 -5.41
CA GLU A 62 -19.50 13.95 -5.21
C GLU A 62 -19.72 14.30 -3.73
N ARG A 63 -19.67 13.30 -2.85
CA ARG A 63 -19.77 13.48 -1.39
C ARG A 63 -18.58 14.23 -0.78
N ASP A 64 -17.42 14.19 -1.39
CA ASP A 64 -16.18 14.79 -0.88
C ASP A 64 -15.99 16.24 -1.37
N LEU A 65 -16.94 16.76 -2.18
CA LEU A 65 -16.92 18.10 -2.77
C LEU A 65 -17.76 19.13 -1.99
N GLY A 66 -18.40 18.71 -0.89
CA GLY A 66 -19.29 19.53 -0.05
C GLY A 66 -18.58 20.25 1.09
#